data_AF-A0A7X5Y394-F1
#
_entry.id   AF-A0A7X5Y394-F1
#
_cell.length_a   1.000
_cell.length_b   1.000
_cell.length_c   1.000
_cell.angle_alpha   90.00
_cell.angle_beta   90.00
_cell.angle_gamma   90.00
#
_symmetry.space_group_name_H-M   'P 1'
#
loop_
_entity.id
_entity.type
_entity.pdbx_description
1 polymer ?
#
loop_
_entity_poly.entity_id
_entity_poly.type
_entity_poly.pdbx_seq_one_letter_code
_entity_poly.pdbx_strand_id
1 'polypeptide(L)'
;MRLSLPLFRKPAGAAPLLQWQAGADGTLDLINTGQRHAEVGRLVVSRAGRSPETLGRGFYLLAGTRRSIALAPLQGEITKVEAVTGEGQVKAVPKRHD
;
A
#
# COMPACT_ATOMS: atom_id res chain seq x y z
N MET A 1 -18.69 28.13 -0.62
CA MET A 1 -17.67 27.07 -0.45
C MET A 1 -18.31 25.74 -0.80
N ARG A 2 -17.70 24.92 -1.67
CA ARG A 2 -18.24 23.64 -2.12
C ARG A 2 -17.25 22.53 -1.74
N LEU A 3 -17.69 21.58 -0.92
CA LEU A 3 -16.90 20.44 -0.46
C LEU A 3 -17.33 19.20 -1.25
N SER A 4 -16.38 18.54 -1.90
CA SER A 4 -16.60 17.27 -2.61
C SER A 4 -15.97 16.15 -1.80
N LEU A 5 -16.78 15.19 -1.33
CA LEU A 5 -16.33 14.00 -0.63
C LEU A 5 -16.66 12.75 -1.46
N PRO A 6 -15.69 11.85 -1.69
CA PRO A 6 -15.96 10.61 -2.39
C PRO A 6 -16.81 9.67 -1.52
N LEU A 7 -17.94 9.21 -2.07
CA LEU A 7 -18.78 8.17 -1.46
C LEU A 7 -18.46 6.82 -2.11
N PHE A 8 -18.10 5.85 -1.29
CA PHE A 8 -17.78 4.51 -1.74
C PHE A 8 -18.78 3.51 -1.17
N ARG A 9 -19.36 2.65 -2.01
CA ARG A 9 -20.24 1.56 -1.56
C ARG A 9 -19.37 0.41 -1.02
N LYS A 10 -19.65 -0.06 0.20
CA LYS A 10 -18.98 -1.19 0.86
C LYS A 10 -19.93 -2.39 0.93
N PRO A 11 -19.77 -3.41 0.07
CA PRO A 11 -20.44 -4.69 0.28
C PRO A 11 -20.05 -5.28 1.64
N ALA A 12 -20.96 -5.98 2.31
CA ALA A 12 -20.67 -6.66 3.56
C ALA A 12 -19.50 -7.65 3.35
N GLY A 13 -18.51 -7.63 4.24
CA GLY A 13 -17.31 -8.47 4.15
C GLY A 13 -16.23 -8.01 3.16
N ALA A 14 -16.44 -6.93 2.39
CA ALA A 14 -15.42 -6.42 1.48
C ALA A 14 -14.23 -5.82 2.25
N ALA A 15 -13.04 -6.33 1.96
CA ALA A 15 -11.77 -5.89 2.54
C ALA A 15 -10.77 -5.50 1.44
N PRO A 16 -9.84 -4.57 1.72
CA PRO A 16 -8.69 -4.36 0.85
C PRO A 16 -7.79 -5.59 0.91
N LEU A 17 -7.21 -5.95 -0.23
CA LEU A 17 -6.20 -6.99 -0.32
C LEU A 17 -5.00 -6.37 -1.01
N LEU A 18 -3.93 -6.16 -0.25
CA LEU A 18 -2.76 -5.43 -0.73
C LEU A 18 -1.67 -6.41 -1.15
N GLN A 19 -1.14 -6.18 -2.34
CA GLN A 19 0.05 -6.84 -2.85
C GLN A 19 1.14 -5.80 -3.09
N TRP A 20 2.40 -6.21 -3.01
CA TRP A 20 3.52 -5.33 -3.30
C TRP A 20 4.54 -5.99 -4.22
N GLN A 21 5.22 -5.17 -5.02
CA GLN A 21 6.32 -5.57 -5.87
C GLN A 21 7.39 -4.48 -5.84
N ALA A 22 8.66 -4.86 -5.69
CA ALA A 22 9.76 -3.94 -5.86
C ALA A 22 9.97 -3.67 -7.36
N GLY A 23 10.00 -2.39 -7.74
CA GLY A 23 10.38 -1.94 -9.07
C GLY A 23 11.90 -1.88 -9.23
N ALA A 24 12.37 -2.00 -10.47
CA ALA A 24 13.81 -1.97 -10.79
C ALA A 24 14.45 -0.59 -10.58
N ASP A 25 13.65 0.47 -10.54
CA ASP A 25 14.03 1.88 -10.46
C ASP A 25 13.98 2.45 -9.02
N GLY A 26 13.96 1.58 -8.00
CA GLY A 26 13.81 2.02 -6.63
C GLY A 26 12.39 2.45 -6.28
N THR A 27 11.39 1.92 -6.99
CA THR A 27 9.98 2.10 -6.65
C THR A 27 9.41 0.89 -5.91
N LEU A 28 8.33 1.11 -5.18
CA LEU A 28 7.47 0.08 -4.62
C LEU A 28 6.10 0.21 -5.29
N ASP A 29 5.72 -0.81 -6.05
CA ASP A 29 4.37 -0.91 -6.57
C ASP A 29 3.48 -1.54 -5.51
N LEU A 30 2.52 -0.75 -5.01
CA LEU A 30 1.45 -1.23 -4.12
C LEU A 30 0.18 -1.41 -4.94
N ILE A 31 -0.37 -2.61 -4.91
CA ILE A 31 -1.52 -3.03 -5.72
C ILE A 31 -2.64 -3.44 -4.78
N ASN A 32 -3.86 -2.99 -5.03
CA ASN A 32 -5.02 -3.44 -4.30
C ASN A 32 -5.84 -4.39 -5.17
N THR A 33 -5.71 -5.68 -4.93
CA THR A 33 -6.49 -6.73 -5.61
C THR A 33 -7.79 -7.08 -4.88
N GLY A 34 -8.09 -6.36 -3.79
CA GLY A 34 -9.31 -6.54 -3.02
C GLY A 34 -10.52 -5.87 -3.65
N GLN A 35 -11.67 -6.03 -3.01
CA GLN A 35 -12.94 -5.48 -3.47
C GLN A 35 -13.27 -4.13 -2.82
N ARG A 36 -12.31 -3.54 -2.10
CA ARG A 36 -12.48 -2.28 -1.37
C ARG A 36 -11.25 -1.41 -1.50
N HIS A 37 -11.43 -0.10 -1.62
CA HIS A 37 -10.34 0.86 -1.54
C HIS A 37 -9.66 0.83 -0.16
N ALA A 38 -8.37 1.15 -0.13
CA ALA A 38 -7.63 1.39 1.10
C ALA A 38 -7.31 2.88 1.22
N GLU A 39 -7.70 3.50 2.33
CA GLU A 39 -7.18 4.81 2.74
C GLU A 39 -5.85 4.59 3.47
N VAL A 40 -4.75 4.66 2.74
CA VAL A 40 -3.41 4.45 3.27
C VAL A 40 -2.93 5.76 3.87
N GLY A 41 -2.84 5.85 5.19
CA GLY A 41 -2.28 7.02 5.87
C GLY A 41 -0.75 7.05 5.77
N ARG A 42 -0.11 5.90 6.00
CA ARG A 42 1.33 5.70 5.85
C ARG A 42 1.66 4.26 5.48
N LEU A 43 2.81 4.06 4.86
CA LEU A 43 3.37 2.72 4.64
C LEU A 43 4.55 2.51 5.58
N VAL A 44 4.65 1.32 6.14
CA VAL A 44 5.82 0.86 6.88
C VAL A 44 6.50 -0.22 6.05
N VAL A 45 7.75 0.02 5.68
CA VAL A 45 8.56 -0.88 4.85
C VAL A 45 9.73 -1.38 5.68
N SER A 46 9.79 -2.69 5.89
CA SER A 46 10.92 -3.33 6.56
C SER A 46 11.87 -3.93 5.53
N ARG A 47 13.17 -3.74 5.76
CA ARG A 47 14.23 -4.33 4.94
C ARG A 47 15.17 -5.18 5.79
N ALA A 48 15.78 -6.20 5.19
CA ALA A 48 16.75 -7.05 5.88
C ALA A 48 17.92 -6.21 6.44
N GLY A 49 18.24 -6.41 7.72
CA GLY A 49 19.35 -5.71 8.40
C GLY A 49 19.15 -4.20 8.62
N ARG A 50 17.92 -3.68 8.49
CA ARG A 50 17.60 -2.25 8.63
C ARG A 50 16.39 -2.02 9.54
N SER A 51 16.33 -0.84 10.14
CA SER A 51 15.13 -0.36 10.82
C SER A 51 13.99 -0.13 9.82
N PRO A 52 12.72 -0.37 10.20
CA PRO A 52 11.58 -0.08 9.36
C PRO A 52 11.51 1.40 8.97
N GLU A 53 11.25 1.66 7.70
CA GLU A 53 11.06 2.99 7.14
C GLU A 53 9.58 3.31 7.06
N THR A 54 9.18 4.52 7.47
CA THR A 54 7.81 5.01 7.27
C THR A 54 7.75 5.93 6.06
N LEU A 55 6.98 5.57 5.05
CA LEU A 55 6.73 6.40 3.88
C LEU A 55 5.44 7.19 4.08
N GLY A 56 5.56 8.51 4.06
CA GLY A 56 4.54 9.43 4.53
C GLY A 56 4.03 10.36 3.44
N ARG A 57 2.98 9.95 2.73
CA ARG A 57 1.90 10.81 2.21
C ARG A 57 0.65 9.96 2.17
N GLY A 58 -0.43 10.40 2.84
CA GLY A 58 -1.69 9.67 2.81
C GLY A 58 -2.25 9.60 1.39
N PHE A 59 -2.83 8.47 1.00
CA PHE A 59 -3.48 8.30 -0.29
C PHE A 59 -4.59 7.25 -0.29
N TYR A 60 -5.51 7.38 -1.24
CA TYR A 60 -6.44 6.32 -1.59
C TYR A 60 -5.82 5.39 -2.64
N LEU A 61 -5.91 4.09 -2.37
CA LEU A 61 -5.63 3.02 -3.33
C LEU A 61 -6.94 2.30 -3.66
N LEU A 62 -7.48 2.58 -4.85
CA LEU A 62 -8.76 2.03 -5.27
C LEU A 62 -8.65 0.51 -5.53
N ALA A 63 -9.77 -0.19 -5.38
CA ALA A 63 -9.85 -1.61 -5.74
C ALA A 63 -9.46 -1.80 -7.22
N GLY A 64 -8.64 -2.83 -7.49
CA GLY A 64 -8.12 -3.15 -8.83
C GLY A 64 -7.02 -2.23 -9.35
N THR A 65 -6.54 -1.26 -8.55
CA THR A 65 -5.54 -0.28 -9.00
C THR A 65 -4.17 -0.49 -8.39
N ARG A 66 -3.17 0.12 -9.02
CA ARG A 66 -1.77 0.16 -8.61
C ARG A 66 -1.33 1.59 -8.31
N ARG A 67 -0.46 1.74 -7.32
CA ARG A 67 0.26 2.99 -7.07
C ARG A 67 1.75 2.69 -6.88
N SER A 68 2.57 3.42 -7.61
CA SER A 68 4.03 3.38 -7.48
C SER A 68 4.47 4.42 -6.46
N ILE A 69 5.29 4.01 -5.50
CA ILE A 69 5.88 4.87 -4.46
C ILE A 69 7.39 4.86 -4.64
N ALA A 70 8.01 6.03 -4.75
CA ALA A 70 9.45 6.12 -4.74
C ALA A 70 10.01 5.71 -3.37
N LEU A 71 11.02 4.85 -3.37
CA LEU A 71 11.80 4.50 -2.19
C LEU A 71 13.11 5.26 -2.22
N ALA A 72 13.67 5.54 -1.04
CA ALA A 72 15.07 5.92 -0.95
C ALA A 72 15.96 4.81 -1.57
N PRO A 73 17.12 5.15 -2.16
CA PRO A 73 18.00 4.20 -2.85
C PRO A 73 18.19 2.89 -2.08
N LEU A 74 17.99 1.80 -2.81
CA LEU A 74 17.84 0.44 -2.27
C LEU A 74 19.12 -0.05 -1.60
N GLN A 75 19.11 -0.18 -0.28
CA GLN A 75 19.98 -1.13 0.41
C GLN A 75 19.13 -2.08 1.23
N GLY A 76 19.28 -3.37 0.96
CA GLY A 76 18.57 -4.46 1.64
C GLY A 76 17.27 -4.86 0.94
N GLU A 77 17.00 -6.17 0.96
CA GLU A 77 15.77 -6.78 0.45
C GLU A 77 14.56 -6.36 1.31
N ILE A 78 13.44 -6.02 0.66
CA ILE A 78 12.18 -5.73 1.35
C ILE A 78 11.61 -7.05 1.90
N THR A 79 11.46 -7.13 3.22
CA THR A 79 10.94 -8.32 3.91
C THR A 79 9.47 -8.17 4.32
N LYS A 80 9.00 -6.92 4.46
CA LYS A 80 7.64 -6.64 4.92
C LYS A 80 7.16 -5.28 4.41
N VAL A 81 5.89 -5.22 4.02
CA VAL A 81 5.18 -3.96 3.72
C VAL A 81 3.85 -3.96 4.47
N GLU A 82 3.58 -2.91 5.21
CA GLU A 82 2.34 -2.71 5.96
C GLU A 82 1.74 -1.35 5.64
N ALA A 83 0.44 -1.32 5.33
CA ALA A 83 -0.32 -0.09 5.19
C ALA A 83 -1.05 0.20 6.51
N VAL A 84 -0.80 1.38 7.08
CA VAL A 84 -1.59 1.88 8.20
C VAL A 84 -2.75 2.65 7.61
N THR A 85 -3.97 2.17 7.85
CA THR A 85 -5.22 2.75 7.35
C THR A 85 -6.06 3.29 8.49
N GLY A 86 -7.13 4.03 8.18
CA GLY A 86 -8.11 4.48 9.18
C GLY A 86 -8.81 3.33 9.93
N GLU A 87 -8.80 2.11 9.37
CA GLU A 87 -9.40 0.92 9.99
C GLU A 87 -8.39 0.01 10.71
N GLY A 88 -7.11 0.39 10.70
CA GLY A 88 -6.02 -0.40 11.27
C GLY A 88 -4.94 -0.77 10.26
N GLN A 89 -4.10 -1.73 10.62
CA GLN A 89 -2.97 -2.16 9.80
C GLN A 89 -3.37 -3.28 8.84
N VAL A 90 -2.99 -3.12 7.58
CA VAL A 90 -3.17 -4.11 6.52
C VAL A 90 -1.80 -4.57 6.03
N LYS A 91 -1.48 -5.85 6.23
CA LYS A 91 -0.25 -6.45 5.72
C LYS A 91 -0.37 -6.66 4.21
N ALA A 92 0.58 -6.14 3.45
CA ALA A 92 0.67 -6.41 2.02
C ALA A 92 1.52 -7.67 1.78
N VAL A 93 1.10 -8.50 0.83
CA VAL A 93 1.83 -9.73 0.46
C VAL A 93 2.66 -9.51 -0.80
N PRO A 94 3.81 -10.17 -0.99
CA PRO A 94 4.54 -10.07 -2.25
C PRO A 94 3.66 -10.52 -3.43
N LYS A 95 3.70 -9.79 -4.53
CA LYS A 95 3.06 -10.19 -5.78
C LYS A 95 3.80 -11.42 -6.33
N ARG A 96 3.09 -12.53 -6.53
CA ARG A 96 3.65 -13.69 -7.21
C ARG A 96 3.70 -13.43 -8.71
N HIS A 97 4.81 -13.81 -9.35
CA HIS A 97 4.86 -13.94 -10.80
C HIS A 97 4.22 -15.29 -11.13
N ASP A 98 3.01 -15.25 -11.69
CA ASP A 98 2.42 -16.39 -12.38
C ASP A 98 2.93 -16.43 -13.83
#